data_AF-A0A958N661-F1
#
_entry.id   AF-A0A958N661-F1
#
_cell.length_a   1.000
_cell.length_b   1.000
_cell.length_c   1.000
_cell.angle_alpha   90.00
_cell.angle_beta   90.00
_cell.angle_gamma   90.00
#
_symmetry.space_group_name_H-M   'P 1'
#
loop_
_entity.id
_entity.type
_entity.pdbx_description
1 polymer ?
#
loop_
_entity_poly.entity_id
_entity_poly.type
_entity_poly.pdbx_seq_one_letter_code
_entity_poly.pdbx_strand_id
1 'polypeptide(L)'
;MKIKKSVFLKTFDLLPSFIRRKIILNHFNLDNIDGMGLEFKIADTKSELYQAFQLHYLNYSRNNLVAIQQHPFRMSKYQLLPTSTVLVAKKSDKVVGTISIIGRGALGLPAEAGWNIDQLFKNYSRVYEISALAIDPEAKNYKGQLILPLMKYMWEYTSSCLKADALVSVVNKRVKYFYEDVLCFKEIKNFKGGYNLVNDSTPFASYLDCKKAPELFKKIYCKEKSSKNIYSFFVEKALRNAMLPTRKFYKFSDYHLSPRVIARAVDENGLSSLSESEKMKIKSALHFKSLLKAAKLTNKSSFQNRRESPRLPFYIKCDFKNASSFQVVDAKVLNISRSGLAIELANGKAKIGEKVQVKFSINDSLTIQVSGKVVSEINSNVNVYGIQLIGKKKKLWNEFINYQEHNIYEKSA
;
A
#
# COMPACT_ATOMS: atom_id res chain seq x y z
N MET A 1 -4.35 -36.55 25.84
CA MET A 1 -5.75 -36.13 25.59
C MET A 1 -5.81 -35.28 24.32
N LYS A 2 -6.22 -35.86 23.16
CA LYS A 2 -6.30 -35.13 21.88
C LYS A 2 -7.59 -34.32 21.84
N ILE A 3 -7.53 -33.06 22.25
CA ILE A 3 -8.65 -32.11 22.10
C ILE A 3 -8.93 -31.96 20.61
N LYS A 4 -10.17 -32.22 20.16
CA LYS A 4 -10.59 -32.03 18.76
C LYS A 4 -10.32 -30.58 18.35
N LYS A 5 -9.68 -30.38 17.20
CA LYS A 5 -9.26 -29.07 16.64
C LYS A 5 -10.38 -28.02 16.63
N SER A 6 -11.64 -28.44 16.48
CA SER A 6 -12.83 -27.57 16.52
C SER A 6 -13.19 -27.05 17.92
N VAL A 7 -12.96 -27.85 18.97
CA VAL A 7 -13.20 -27.47 20.36
C VAL A 7 -12.13 -26.48 20.82
N PHE A 8 -10.87 -26.72 20.44
CA PHE A 8 -9.75 -25.80 20.71
C PHE A 8 -9.97 -24.41 20.07
N LEU A 9 -10.49 -24.35 18.83
CA LEU A 9 -10.79 -23.08 18.18
C LEU A 9 -11.90 -22.29 18.89
N LYS A 10 -13.00 -22.97 19.30
CA LYS A 10 -14.10 -22.31 20.02
C LYS A 10 -13.68 -21.80 21.40
N THR A 11 -12.86 -22.56 22.13
CA THR A 11 -12.36 -22.11 23.44
C THR A 11 -11.30 -21.02 23.29
N PHE A 12 -10.47 -21.05 22.25
CA PHE A 12 -9.48 -20.01 21.97
C PHE A 12 -10.13 -18.65 21.74
N ASP A 13 -11.25 -18.59 21.01
CA ASP A 13 -11.97 -17.35 20.73
C ASP A 13 -12.48 -16.65 22.02
N LEU A 14 -12.78 -17.43 23.06
CA LEU A 14 -13.29 -16.96 24.36
C LEU A 14 -12.18 -16.50 25.32
N LEU A 15 -10.92 -16.87 25.07
CA LEU A 15 -9.80 -16.47 25.94
C LEU A 15 -9.59 -14.95 25.89
N PRO A 16 -9.29 -14.28 27.02
CA PRO A 16 -8.85 -12.90 27.04
C PRO A 16 -7.67 -12.61 26.09
N SER A 17 -7.60 -11.40 25.53
CA SER A 17 -6.59 -11.02 24.53
C SER A 17 -5.15 -11.24 25.00
N PHE A 18 -4.87 -11.00 26.28
CA PHE A 18 -3.53 -11.19 26.84
C PHE A 18 -3.08 -12.66 26.86
N ILE A 19 -4.02 -13.60 27.04
CA ILE A 19 -3.75 -15.03 27.00
C ILE A 19 -3.55 -15.47 25.55
N ARG A 20 -4.46 -15.08 24.64
CA ARG A 20 -4.33 -15.39 23.21
C ARG A 20 -3.01 -14.88 22.64
N ARG A 21 -2.64 -13.62 22.95
CA ARG A 21 -1.36 -13.02 22.59
C ARG A 21 -0.17 -13.87 23.06
N LYS A 22 -0.15 -14.27 24.33
CA LYS A 22 0.96 -15.07 24.89
C LYS A 22 1.09 -16.44 24.17
N ILE A 23 -0.04 -17.09 23.90
CA ILE A 23 -0.08 -18.36 23.15
C ILE A 23 0.46 -18.16 21.73
N ILE A 24 0.02 -17.12 21.03
CA ILE A 24 0.48 -16.83 19.66
C ILE A 24 1.98 -16.56 19.67
N LEU A 25 2.48 -15.71 20.58
CA LEU A 25 3.89 -15.35 20.67
C LEU A 25 4.81 -16.53 20.99
N ASN A 26 4.30 -17.61 21.60
CA ASN A 26 5.10 -18.81 21.82
C ASN A 26 5.57 -19.47 20.52
N HIS A 27 4.90 -19.22 19.39
CA HIS A 27 5.30 -19.73 18.07
C HIS A 27 6.47 -18.95 17.44
N PHE A 28 6.84 -17.80 17.99
CA PHE A 28 7.86 -16.92 17.42
C PHE A 28 9.08 -16.83 18.33
N ASN A 29 10.27 -16.78 17.75
CA ASN A 29 11.46 -16.34 18.46
C ASN A 29 11.98 -15.08 17.76
N LEU A 30 11.98 -13.95 18.48
CA LEU A 30 12.42 -12.67 17.93
C LEU A 30 13.94 -12.47 18.05
N ASP A 31 14.63 -13.38 18.73
CA ASP A 31 16.08 -13.40 18.79
C ASP A 31 16.64 -14.17 17.57
N ASN A 32 17.79 -13.72 17.04
CA ASN A 32 18.53 -14.34 15.92
C ASN A 32 17.92 -14.25 14.52
N ILE A 33 17.11 -13.23 14.25
CA ILE A 33 16.55 -13.01 12.90
C ILE A 33 17.62 -12.66 11.86
N ASP A 34 18.64 -11.90 12.24
CA ASP A 34 19.72 -11.52 11.32
C ASP A 34 20.59 -12.72 10.89
N GLY A 35 20.61 -13.81 11.68
CA GLY A 35 21.35 -15.05 11.37
C GLY A 35 20.72 -15.91 10.28
N MET A 36 19.57 -15.48 9.72
CA MET A 36 18.81 -16.25 8.73
C MET A 36 19.42 -16.23 7.31
N GLY A 37 20.41 -15.35 7.05
CA GLY A 37 21.02 -15.19 5.72
C GLY A 37 20.00 -14.72 4.67
N LEU A 38 19.06 -13.87 5.10
CA LEU A 38 18.01 -13.32 4.24
C LEU A 38 18.31 -11.88 3.87
N GLU A 39 17.98 -11.52 2.64
CA GLU A 39 17.96 -10.15 2.12
C GLU A 39 16.49 -9.69 2.02
N PHE A 40 16.18 -8.49 2.51
CA PHE A 40 14.86 -7.90 2.39
C PHE A 40 14.93 -6.66 1.51
N LYS A 41 14.14 -6.61 0.44
CA LYS A 41 14.17 -5.50 -0.52
C LYS A 41 12.83 -5.29 -1.21
N ILE A 42 12.70 -4.13 -1.87
CA ILE A 42 11.67 -3.91 -2.88
C ILE A 42 12.01 -4.78 -4.09
N ALA A 43 11.04 -5.53 -4.61
CA ALA A 43 11.22 -6.29 -5.85
C ALA A 43 11.34 -5.32 -7.04
N ASP A 44 12.51 -5.27 -7.66
CA ASP A 44 12.83 -4.32 -8.71
C ASP A 44 13.34 -4.97 -10.00
N THR A 45 13.48 -6.30 -9.99
CA THR A 45 13.77 -7.12 -11.17
C THR A 45 12.53 -7.91 -11.63
N LYS A 46 12.52 -8.28 -12.92
CA LYS A 46 11.48 -9.16 -13.49
C LYS A 46 11.42 -10.51 -12.77
N SER A 47 12.57 -11.10 -12.44
CA SER A 47 12.65 -12.40 -11.78
C SER A 47 12.03 -12.36 -10.39
N GLU A 48 12.39 -11.37 -9.57
CA GLU A 48 11.86 -11.23 -8.20
C GLU A 48 10.34 -11.02 -8.21
N LEU A 49 9.83 -10.14 -9.08
CA LEU A 49 8.40 -9.91 -9.24
C LEU A 49 7.67 -11.20 -9.66
N TYR A 50 8.22 -11.96 -10.62
CA TYR A 50 7.62 -13.21 -11.07
C TYR A 50 7.54 -14.25 -9.94
N GLN A 51 8.66 -14.47 -9.24
CA GLN A 51 8.71 -15.40 -8.12
C GLN A 51 7.76 -14.98 -6.99
N ALA A 52 7.64 -13.68 -6.71
CA ALA A 52 6.71 -13.15 -5.72
C ALA A 52 5.25 -13.46 -6.06
N PHE A 53 4.81 -13.18 -7.30
CA PHE A 53 3.45 -13.46 -7.73
C PHE A 53 3.14 -14.96 -7.84
N GLN A 54 4.13 -15.77 -8.24
CA GLN A 54 4.02 -17.23 -8.21
C GLN A 54 3.90 -17.76 -6.77
N LEU A 55 4.73 -17.28 -5.85
CA LEU A 55 4.68 -17.68 -4.44
C LEU A 55 3.31 -17.32 -3.81
N HIS A 56 2.80 -16.14 -4.13
CA HIS A 56 1.46 -15.71 -3.71
C HIS A 56 0.36 -16.65 -4.25
N TYR A 57 0.41 -16.99 -5.55
CA TYR A 57 -0.50 -17.97 -6.15
C TYR A 57 -0.45 -19.32 -5.42
N LEU A 58 0.75 -19.88 -5.24
CA LEU A 58 0.94 -21.19 -4.62
C LEU A 58 0.40 -21.22 -3.18
N ASN A 59 0.59 -20.14 -2.43
CA ASN A 59 0.04 -20.03 -1.08
C ASN A 59 -1.50 -20.02 -1.08
N TYR A 60 -2.13 -19.35 -2.03
CA TYR A 60 -3.60 -19.35 -2.15
C TYR A 60 -4.13 -20.71 -2.60
N SER A 61 -3.51 -21.33 -3.61
CA SER A 61 -3.90 -22.65 -4.11
C SER A 61 -3.82 -23.72 -3.02
N ARG A 62 -2.71 -23.77 -2.25
CA ARG A 62 -2.53 -24.73 -1.14
C ARG A 62 -3.55 -24.59 -0.02
N ASN A 63 -4.09 -23.39 0.19
CA ASN A 63 -5.09 -23.13 1.21
C ASN A 63 -6.53 -23.24 0.68
N ASN A 64 -6.73 -23.80 -0.53
CA ASN A 64 -8.01 -23.89 -1.23
C ASN A 64 -8.72 -22.54 -1.39
N LEU A 65 -7.94 -21.46 -1.46
CA LEU A 65 -8.43 -20.09 -1.50
C LEU A 65 -8.78 -19.64 -2.93
N VAL A 66 -8.24 -20.31 -3.95
CA VAL A 66 -8.53 -20.07 -5.37
C VAL A 66 -8.57 -21.42 -6.08
N ALA A 67 -9.40 -21.55 -7.11
CA ALA A 67 -9.34 -22.69 -8.02
C ALA A 67 -7.95 -22.81 -8.66
N ILE A 68 -7.47 -24.03 -8.86
CA ILE A 68 -6.20 -24.28 -9.53
C ILE A 68 -6.31 -23.77 -10.98
N GLN A 69 -5.46 -22.82 -11.34
CA GLN A 69 -5.31 -22.29 -12.69
C GLN A 69 -4.19 -23.01 -13.43
N GLN A 70 -4.25 -23.01 -14.77
CA GLN A 70 -3.24 -23.64 -15.62
C GLN A 70 -1.85 -22.99 -15.49
N HIS A 71 -1.79 -21.72 -15.07
CA HIS A 71 -0.54 -20.99 -14.87
C HIS A 71 -0.37 -20.60 -13.39
N PRO A 72 0.74 -21.00 -12.73
CA PRO A 72 0.94 -20.74 -11.32
C PRO A 72 1.44 -19.31 -11.07
N PHE A 73 0.61 -18.33 -11.39
CA PHE A 73 0.91 -16.91 -11.28
C PHE A 73 -0.36 -16.17 -10.82
N ARG A 74 -0.23 -15.20 -9.91
CA ARG A 74 -1.37 -14.38 -9.45
C ARG A 74 -0.99 -12.94 -9.19
N MET A 75 -1.50 -12.05 -10.04
CA MET A 75 -1.45 -10.59 -9.85
C MET A 75 -2.86 -10.03 -9.79
N SER A 76 -3.16 -9.22 -8.78
CA SER A 76 -4.45 -8.51 -8.68
C SER A 76 -4.46 -7.25 -9.57
N LYS A 77 -5.65 -6.80 -9.96
CA LYS A 77 -5.85 -5.53 -10.68
C LYS A 77 -5.26 -4.31 -9.97
N TYR A 78 -5.16 -4.35 -8.64
CA TYR A 78 -4.59 -3.28 -7.82
C TYR A 78 -3.07 -3.22 -7.93
N GLN A 79 -2.41 -4.37 -8.04
CA GLN A 79 -0.95 -4.45 -8.21
C GLN A 79 -0.48 -3.90 -9.57
N LEU A 80 -1.37 -3.78 -10.55
CA LEU A 80 -1.09 -3.09 -11.82
C LEU A 80 -0.89 -1.58 -11.64
N LEU A 81 -1.47 -0.98 -10.60
CA LEU A 81 -1.45 0.47 -10.43
C LEU A 81 -0.08 0.95 -9.91
N PRO A 82 0.36 2.16 -10.32
CA PRO A 82 1.57 2.79 -9.80
C PRO A 82 1.57 3.00 -8.29
N THR A 83 0.44 2.85 -7.60
CA THR A 83 0.32 2.96 -6.14
C THR A 83 0.71 1.67 -5.39
N SER A 84 1.14 0.64 -6.10
CA SER A 84 1.49 -0.66 -5.50
C SER A 84 3.01 -0.88 -5.46
N THR A 85 3.50 -1.42 -4.36
CA THR A 85 4.89 -1.85 -4.16
C THR A 85 4.91 -3.30 -3.69
N VAL A 86 5.82 -4.11 -4.25
CA VAL A 86 6.05 -5.50 -3.85
C VAL A 86 7.35 -5.58 -3.07
N LEU A 87 7.29 -6.11 -1.86
CA LEU A 87 8.45 -6.38 -1.02
C LEU A 87 8.73 -7.89 -1.01
N VAL A 88 10.00 -8.25 -1.01
CA VAL A 88 10.45 -9.65 -1.01
C VAL A 88 11.47 -9.91 0.08
N ALA A 89 11.44 -11.12 0.62
CA ALA A 89 12.53 -11.72 1.36
C ALA A 89 13.19 -12.77 0.47
N LYS A 90 14.51 -12.67 0.31
CA LYS A 90 15.32 -13.51 -0.56
C LYS A 90 16.35 -14.30 0.20
N LYS A 91 16.66 -15.49 -0.31
CA LYS A 91 17.86 -16.26 0.03
C LYS A 91 18.63 -16.47 -1.27
N SER A 92 19.79 -15.83 -1.40
CA SER A 92 20.49 -15.71 -2.69
C SER A 92 19.51 -15.15 -3.75
N ASP A 93 19.31 -15.84 -4.88
CA ASP A 93 18.42 -15.39 -5.96
C ASP A 93 16.97 -15.88 -5.84
N LYS A 94 16.65 -16.65 -4.79
CA LYS A 94 15.30 -17.20 -4.59
C LYS A 94 14.47 -16.31 -3.67
N VAL A 95 13.29 -15.89 -4.13
CA VAL A 95 12.27 -15.27 -3.28
C VAL A 95 11.62 -16.34 -2.41
N VAL A 96 11.76 -16.20 -1.09
CA VAL A 96 11.21 -17.14 -0.08
C VAL A 96 10.07 -16.51 0.74
N GLY A 97 9.85 -15.21 0.59
CA GLY A 97 8.70 -14.51 1.17
C GLY A 97 8.34 -13.28 0.36
N THR A 98 7.07 -12.90 0.33
CA THR A 98 6.56 -11.72 -0.37
C THR A 98 5.42 -11.07 0.40
N ILE A 99 5.31 -9.75 0.28
CA ILE A 99 4.19 -8.96 0.77
C ILE A 99 3.99 -7.75 -0.14
N SER A 100 2.75 -7.40 -0.45
CA SER A 100 2.42 -6.23 -1.27
C SER A 100 1.80 -5.13 -0.44
N ILE A 101 2.18 -3.89 -0.76
CA ILE A 101 1.63 -2.67 -0.18
C ILE A 101 0.89 -1.95 -1.30
N ILE A 102 -0.41 -1.73 -1.11
CA ILE A 102 -1.29 -1.12 -2.10
C ILE A 102 -1.77 0.21 -1.53
N GLY A 103 -1.26 1.32 -2.06
CA GLY A 103 -1.79 2.65 -1.75
C GLY A 103 -3.12 2.88 -2.46
N ARG A 104 -4.03 3.63 -1.82
CA ARG A 104 -5.34 3.95 -2.40
C ARG A 104 -5.14 4.72 -3.72
N GLY A 105 -5.45 4.07 -4.83
CA GLY A 105 -5.32 4.63 -6.18
C GLY A 105 -6.68 4.85 -6.86
N ALA A 106 -6.67 4.92 -8.19
CA ALA A 106 -7.89 5.12 -8.98
C ALA A 106 -8.95 4.01 -8.80
N LEU A 107 -8.52 2.80 -8.42
CA LEU A 107 -9.42 1.66 -8.13
C LEU A 107 -9.84 1.59 -6.65
N GLY A 108 -9.37 2.48 -5.78
CA GLY A 108 -9.49 2.34 -4.33
C GLY A 108 -8.53 1.30 -3.76
N LEU A 109 -8.76 0.88 -2.52
CA LEU A 109 -8.11 -0.26 -1.86
C LEU A 109 -8.93 -1.55 -2.11
N PRO A 110 -8.29 -2.74 -2.16
CA PRO A 110 -9.01 -4.01 -2.26
C PRO A 110 -10.12 -4.20 -1.22
N ALA A 111 -9.91 -3.79 0.03
CA ALA A 111 -10.88 -3.85 1.12
C ALA A 111 -12.17 -3.05 0.84
N GLU A 112 -12.11 -2.00 0.01
CA GLU A 112 -13.29 -1.20 -0.37
C GLU A 112 -14.32 -2.03 -1.18
N ALA A 113 -13.93 -3.21 -1.69
CA ALA A 113 -14.88 -4.13 -2.31
C ALA A 113 -15.86 -4.74 -1.29
N GLY A 114 -15.38 -5.05 -0.08
CA GLY A 114 -16.15 -5.75 0.96
C GLY A 114 -16.61 -4.89 2.12
N TRP A 115 -15.94 -3.77 2.38
CA TRP A 115 -16.20 -2.92 3.54
C TRP A 115 -16.39 -1.46 3.14
N ASN A 116 -17.19 -0.72 3.93
CA ASN A 116 -17.09 0.74 3.96
C ASN A 116 -15.97 1.16 4.92
N ILE A 117 -14.94 1.81 4.38
CA ILE A 117 -13.79 2.31 5.14
C ILE A 117 -13.62 3.83 5.00
N ASP A 118 -14.67 4.55 4.63
CA ASP A 118 -14.63 5.99 4.37
C ASP A 118 -14.14 6.78 5.59
N GLN A 119 -14.47 6.30 6.79
CA GLN A 119 -14.04 6.89 8.05
C GLN A 119 -12.51 6.88 8.20
N LEU A 120 -11.79 5.94 7.60
CA LEU A 120 -10.32 5.97 7.62
C LEU A 120 -9.79 7.17 6.84
N PHE A 121 -10.37 7.47 5.67
CA PHE A 121 -9.89 8.56 4.81
C PHE A 121 -10.22 9.96 5.33
N LYS A 122 -11.16 10.06 6.28
CA LYS A 122 -11.41 11.29 7.04
C LYS A 122 -10.34 11.55 8.10
N ASN A 123 -9.79 10.49 8.69
CA ASN A 123 -8.84 10.58 9.81
C ASN A 123 -7.37 10.50 9.36
N TYR A 124 -7.12 9.85 8.23
CA TYR A 124 -5.78 9.51 7.75
C TYR A 124 -5.63 9.92 6.29
N SER A 125 -4.47 10.48 5.93
CA SER A 125 -4.18 10.89 4.55
C SER A 125 -3.53 9.75 3.77
N ARG A 126 -2.52 9.10 4.36
CA ARG A 126 -1.73 8.04 3.71
C ARG A 126 -2.15 6.67 4.19
N VAL A 127 -3.21 6.14 3.58
CA VAL A 127 -3.77 4.82 3.88
C VAL A 127 -3.32 3.81 2.83
N TYR A 128 -2.76 2.70 3.29
CA TYR A 128 -2.31 1.59 2.45
C TYR A 128 -2.97 0.29 2.89
N GLU A 129 -3.18 -0.64 1.96
CA GLU A 129 -3.55 -2.01 2.28
C GLU A 129 -2.34 -2.93 2.16
N ILE A 130 -2.19 -3.82 3.14
CA ILE A 130 -1.24 -4.91 3.15
C ILE A 130 -1.93 -6.16 2.60
N SER A 131 -1.46 -6.64 1.46
CA SER A 131 -2.02 -7.77 0.74
C SER A 131 -0.93 -8.74 0.27
N ALA A 132 -1.33 -9.89 -0.28
CA ALA A 132 -0.45 -10.85 -0.92
C ALA A 132 0.74 -11.32 -0.06
N LEU A 133 0.52 -11.43 1.26
CA LEU A 133 1.49 -12.03 2.17
C LEU A 133 1.59 -13.54 1.90
N ALA A 134 2.78 -14.00 1.52
CA ALA A 134 3.04 -15.42 1.28
C ALA A 134 4.48 -15.77 1.65
N ILE A 135 4.66 -16.96 2.22
CA ILE A 135 5.95 -17.52 2.62
C ILE A 135 6.11 -18.88 1.94
N ASP A 136 7.30 -19.18 1.45
CA ASP A 136 7.62 -20.49 0.89
C ASP A 136 7.63 -21.53 2.03
N PRO A 137 6.74 -22.54 2.03
CA PRO A 137 6.71 -23.56 3.08
C PRO A 137 7.95 -24.45 3.06
N GLU A 138 8.64 -24.56 1.91
CA GLU A 138 9.90 -25.30 1.81
C GLU A 138 11.09 -24.49 2.33
N ALA A 139 10.87 -23.28 2.86
CA ALA A 139 11.88 -22.52 3.57
C ALA A 139 12.11 -23.12 4.99
N LYS A 140 12.49 -24.41 5.01
CA LYS A 140 12.63 -25.30 6.18
C LYS A 140 13.50 -24.72 7.29
N ASN A 141 14.48 -23.90 6.91
CA ASN A 141 15.42 -23.27 7.83
C ASN A 141 14.78 -22.23 8.76
N TYR A 142 13.55 -21.79 8.48
CA TYR A 142 12.93 -20.68 9.22
C TYR A 142 11.76 -21.08 10.11
N LYS A 143 11.33 -22.36 10.14
CA LYS A 143 10.28 -22.89 11.04
C LYS A 143 9.05 -21.95 11.24
N GLY A 144 8.58 -21.28 10.19
CA GLY A 144 7.46 -20.33 10.26
C GLY A 144 7.78 -18.94 10.83
N GLN A 145 9.04 -18.66 11.15
CA GLN A 145 9.51 -17.40 11.75
C GLN A 145 9.68 -16.28 10.72
N LEU A 146 9.78 -16.57 9.41
CA LEU A 146 10.02 -15.57 8.37
C LEU A 146 8.93 -14.49 8.25
N ILE A 147 7.71 -14.79 8.68
CA ILE A 147 6.59 -13.84 8.60
C ILE A 147 6.88 -12.54 9.36
N LEU A 148 7.46 -12.61 10.55
CA LEU A 148 7.71 -11.43 11.38
C LEU A 148 8.85 -10.54 10.84
N PRO A 149 10.03 -11.06 10.43
CA PRO A 149 11.04 -10.30 9.71
C PRO A 149 10.50 -9.61 8.46
N LEU A 150 9.69 -10.30 7.66
CA LEU A 150 9.08 -9.70 6.46
C LEU A 150 8.07 -8.60 6.83
N MET A 151 7.25 -8.81 7.85
CA MET A 151 6.35 -7.77 8.36
C MET A 151 7.10 -6.60 8.99
N LYS A 152 8.25 -6.84 9.61
CA LYS A 152 9.14 -5.80 10.12
C LYS A 152 9.70 -4.96 8.99
N TYR A 153 10.20 -5.59 7.92
CA TYR A 153 10.64 -4.86 6.74
C TYR A 153 9.51 -4.02 6.14
N MET A 154 8.30 -4.59 6.03
CA MET A 154 7.11 -3.84 5.63
C MET A 154 6.83 -2.65 6.55
N TRP A 155 6.93 -2.83 7.86
CA TRP A 155 6.74 -1.76 8.85
C TRP A 155 7.78 -0.66 8.70
N GLU A 156 9.07 -1.00 8.61
CA GLU A 156 10.16 -0.02 8.43
C GLU A 156 9.96 0.77 7.12
N TYR A 157 9.63 0.09 6.02
CA TYR A 157 9.37 0.73 4.74
C TYR A 157 8.13 1.63 4.77
N THR A 158 7.01 1.15 5.31
CA THR A 158 5.76 1.93 5.36
C THR A 158 5.87 3.13 6.30
N SER A 159 6.51 2.98 7.46
CA SER A 159 6.70 4.06 8.43
C SER A 159 7.76 5.07 7.99
N SER A 160 8.91 4.63 7.51
CA SER A 160 10.05 5.53 7.21
C SER A 160 10.01 6.08 5.78
N CYS A 161 9.65 5.25 4.79
CA CYS A 161 9.73 5.63 3.38
C CYS A 161 8.41 6.19 2.84
N LEU A 162 7.28 5.55 3.18
CA LEU A 162 5.95 6.00 2.71
C LEU A 162 5.27 6.97 3.69
N LYS A 163 5.74 7.01 4.95
CA LYS A 163 5.13 7.74 6.07
C LYS A 163 3.63 7.43 6.16
N ALA A 164 3.29 6.13 6.16
CA ALA A 164 1.93 5.66 6.25
C ALA A 164 1.27 6.16 7.55
N ASP A 165 0.03 6.63 7.43
CA ASP A 165 -0.81 7.01 8.56
C ASP A 165 -1.58 5.79 9.10
N ALA A 166 -2.04 4.91 8.20
CA ALA A 166 -2.75 3.70 8.54
C ALA A 166 -2.50 2.56 7.55
N LEU A 167 -2.50 1.33 8.07
CA LEU A 167 -2.43 0.09 7.29
C LEU A 167 -3.73 -0.69 7.42
N VAL A 168 -4.35 -1.03 6.30
CA VAL A 168 -5.53 -1.92 6.23
C VAL A 168 -5.06 -3.33 5.90
N SER A 169 -5.72 -4.34 6.44
CA SER A 169 -5.51 -5.73 6.02
C SER A 169 -6.80 -6.51 6.08
N VAL A 170 -7.04 -7.34 5.06
CA VAL A 170 -8.13 -8.31 5.04
C VAL A 170 -7.54 -9.70 5.05
N VAL A 171 -7.81 -10.44 6.11
CA VAL A 171 -7.22 -11.76 6.36
C VAL A 171 -8.29 -12.81 6.60
N ASN A 172 -7.91 -14.08 6.56
CA ASN A 172 -8.78 -15.16 7.01
C ASN A 172 -9.03 -15.02 8.53
N LYS A 173 -10.28 -15.22 8.98
CA LYS A 173 -10.65 -15.17 10.40
C LYS A 173 -9.76 -16.03 11.31
N ARG A 174 -9.17 -17.12 10.80
CA ARG A 174 -8.23 -18.00 11.55
C ARG A 174 -6.98 -17.27 12.06
N VAL A 175 -6.55 -16.20 11.41
CA VAL A 175 -5.35 -15.43 11.80
C VAL A 175 -5.70 -14.07 12.41
N LYS A 176 -6.98 -13.74 12.62
CA LYS A 176 -7.38 -12.40 13.09
C LYS A 176 -6.72 -12.01 14.41
N TYR A 177 -6.59 -12.95 15.36
CA TYR A 177 -6.04 -12.66 16.68
C TYR A 177 -4.53 -12.36 16.64
N PHE A 178 -3.82 -12.80 15.62
CA PHE A 178 -2.45 -12.36 15.40
C PHE A 178 -2.44 -10.86 15.05
N TYR A 179 -3.33 -10.42 14.15
CA TYR A 179 -3.44 -9.00 13.81
C TYR A 179 -3.98 -8.17 14.97
N GLU A 180 -5.05 -8.60 15.62
CA GLU A 180 -5.72 -7.87 16.71
C GLU A 180 -4.89 -7.86 18.00
N ASP A 181 -4.57 -9.03 18.54
CA ASP A 181 -4.01 -9.14 19.89
C ASP A 181 -2.49 -8.97 19.93
N VAL A 182 -1.79 -9.33 18.85
CA VAL A 182 -0.32 -9.21 18.75
C VAL A 182 0.08 -7.89 18.11
N LEU A 183 -0.49 -7.57 16.94
CA LEU A 183 -0.12 -6.39 16.14
C LEU A 183 -1.02 -5.18 16.36
N CYS A 184 -1.99 -5.26 17.28
CA CYS A 184 -2.87 -4.15 17.68
C CYS A 184 -3.71 -3.55 16.55
N PHE A 185 -4.02 -4.33 15.52
CA PHE A 185 -5.00 -3.95 14.51
C PHE A 185 -6.40 -3.89 15.13
N LYS A 186 -7.22 -2.97 14.64
CA LYS A 186 -8.61 -2.78 15.04
C LYS A 186 -9.54 -3.28 13.95
N GLU A 187 -10.55 -4.04 14.34
CA GLU A 187 -11.58 -4.54 13.42
C GLU A 187 -12.30 -3.40 12.68
N ILE A 188 -12.59 -3.65 11.39
CA ILE A 188 -13.47 -2.83 10.56
C ILE A 188 -14.80 -3.58 10.44
N LYS A 189 -15.84 -3.07 11.12
CA LYS A 189 -17.14 -3.77 11.24
C LYS A 189 -18.06 -3.61 10.03
N ASN A 190 -17.95 -2.53 9.27
CA ASN A 190 -18.91 -2.13 8.23
C ASN A 190 -18.80 -2.98 6.94
N PHE A 191 -19.04 -4.29 7.06
CA PHE A 191 -19.08 -5.22 5.94
C PHE A 191 -20.34 -4.97 5.11
N LYS A 192 -20.19 -4.82 3.79
CA LYS A 192 -21.28 -4.54 2.84
C LYS A 192 -21.54 -5.70 1.87
N GLY A 193 -20.91 -6.86 2.08
CA GLY A 193 -21.00 -8.01 1.17
C GLY A 193 -20.07 -7.91 -0.05
N GLY A 194 -20.11 -8.92 -0.93
CA GLY A 194 -19.41 -8.89 -2.22
C GLY A 194 -17.89 -9.18 -2.20
N TYR A 195 -17.33 -9.51 -1.04
CA TYR A 195 -15.89 -9.85 -0.93
C TYR A 195 -15.61 -11.32 -1.28
N ASN A 196 -15.76 -11.66 -2.56
CA ASN A 196 -15.53 -13.01 -3.09
C ASN A 196 -14.11 -13.18 -3.65
N LEU A 197 -13.09 -12.69 -2.93
CA LEU A 197 -11.70 -12.84 -3.40
C LEU A 197 -11.12 -14.23 -3.14
N VAL A 198 -11.82 -15.06 -2.35
CA VAL A 198 -11.26 -16.26 -1.76
C VAL A 198 -12.35 -17.31 -1.47
N ASN A 199 -12.17 -18.56 -1.92
CA ASN A 199 -13.09 -19.68 -1.65
C ASN A 199 -13.10 -20.05 -0.14
N ASP A 200 -14.28 -20.38 0.41
CA ASP A 200 -14.52 -20.96 1.75
C ASP A 200 -13.76 -20.34 2.94
N SER A 201 -13.62 -19.02 2.95
CA SER A 201 -13.03 -18.30 4.09
C SER A 201 -13.89 -17.14 4.55
N THR A 202 -14.15 -17.07 5.87
CA THR A 202 -14.73 -15.87 6.48
C THR A 202 -13.66 -14.80 6.54
N PRO A 203 -13.78 -13.70 5.78
CA PRO A 203 -12.77 -12.67 5.77
C PRO A 203 -12.95 -11.74 6.99
N PHE A 204 -11.84 -11.20 7.47
CA PHE A 204 -11.77 -10.28 8.60
C PHE A 204 -10.95 -9.07 8.17
N ALA A 205 -11.59 -7.89 8.12
CA ALA A 205 -10.93 -6.64 7.80
C ALA A 205 -10.54 -5.90 9.07
N SER A 206 -9.34 -5.34 9.08
CA SER A 206 -8.83 -4.57 10.21
C SER A 206 -7.88 -3.48 9.74
N TYR A 207 -7.58 -2.51 10.61
CA TYR A 207 -6.60 -1.47 10.36
C TYR A 207 -5.69 -1.21 11.56
N LEU A 208 -4.46 -0.79 11.27
CA LEU A 208 -3.49 -0.29 12.26
C LEU A 208 -3.34 1.22 12.08
N ASP A 209 -3.43 1.97 13.18
CA ASP A 209 -3.03 3.38 13.24
C ASP A 209 -1.51 3.43 13.44
N CYS A 210 -0.77 3.79 12.38
CA CYS A 210 0.70 3.76 12.39
C CYS A 210 1.30 4.76 13.36
N LYS A 211 0.59 5.86 13.66
CA LYS A 211 1.09 6.88 14.59
C LYS A 211 0.98 6.43 16.04
N LYS A 212 -0.09 5.70 16.37
CA LYS A 212 -0.33 5.20 17.73
C LYS A 212 0.30 3.84 18.01
N ALA A 213 0.60 3.05 16.96
CA ALA A 213 1.13 1.71 17.11
C ALA A 213 2.41 1.63 17.97
N PRO A 214 3.43 2.51 17.82
CA PRO A 214 4.64 2.44 18.65
C PRO A 214 4.37 2.56 20.15
N GLU A 215 3.50 3.50 20.55
CA GLU A 215 3.13 3.70 21.96
C GLU A 215 2.32 2.53 22.51
N LEU A 216 1.38 2.00 21.72
CA LEU A 216 0.61 0.81 22.08
C LEU A 216 1.51 -0.41 22.26
N PHE A 217 2.45 -0.63 21.34
CA PHE A 217 3.43 -1.69 21.46
C PHE A 217 4.28 -1.51 22.72
N LYS A 218 4.81 -0.30 22.98
CA LYS A 218 5.59 -0.03 24.20
C LYS A 218 4.80 -0.38 25.45
N LYS A 219 3.54 0.09 25.55
CA LYS A 219 2.67 -0.18 26.69
C LYS A 219 2.45 -1.67 26.94
N ILE A 220 2.27 -2.46 25.88
CA ILE A 220 1.98 -3.89 25.98
C ILE A 220 3.24 -4.73 26.23
N TYR A 221 4.35 -4.39 25.58
CA TYR A 221 5.52 -5.26 25.46
C TYR A 221 6.76 -4.81 26.22
N CYS A 222 6.79 -3.61 26.82
CA CYS A 222 8.00 -3.09 27.49
C CYS A 222 8.59 -4.00 28.58
N LYS A 223 7.79 -4.87 29.19
CA LYS A 223 8.23 -5.82 30.24
C LYS A 223 8.51 -7.24 29.71
N GLU A 224 8.31 -7.48 28.42
CA GLU A 224 8.55 -8.78 27.80
C GLU A 224 10.04 -9.00 27.51
N LYS A 225 10.49 -10.25 27.60
CA LYS A 225 11.85 -10.66 27.20
C LYS A 225 12.10 -10.33 25.72
N SER A 226 13.35 -10.04 25.35
CA SER A 226 13.72 -9.65 23.97
C SER A 226 13.14 -10.59 22.90
N SER A 227 13.23 -11.91 23.14
CA SER A 227 12.67 -12.98 22.29
C SER A 227 11.16 -12.89 22.01
N LYS A 228 10.41 -12.10 22.77
CA LYS A 228 8.93 -11.95 22.71
C LYS A 228 8.48 -10.48 22.66
N ASN A 229 9.41 -9.53 22.68
CA ASN A 229 9.12 -8.11 22.76
C ASN A 229 8.87 -7.51 21.37
N ILE A 230 7.59 -7.41 20.98
CA ILE A 230 7.16 -6.85 19.69
C ILE A 230 7.52 -5.37 19.55
N TYR A 231 7.49 -4.59 20.64
CA TYR A 231 7.91 -3.18 20.62
C TYR A 231 9.37 -3.05 20.22
N SER A 232 10.26 -3.73 20.95
CA SER A 232 11.69 -3.69 20.64
C SER A 232 11.96 -4.21 19.23
N PHE A 233 11.26 -5.26 18.81
CA PHE A 233 11.44 -5.85 17.49
C PHE A 233 11.02 -4.93 16.33
N PHE A 234 9.84 -4.31 16.37
CA PHE A 234 9.34 -3.47 15.27
C PHE A 234 9.80 -2.01 15.34
N VAL A 235 10.05 -1.47 16.53
CA VAL A 235 10.25 -0.02 16.72
C VAL A 235 11.71 0.34 17.00
N GLU A 236 12.41 -0.45 17.82
CA GLU A 236 13.76 -0.08 18.28
C GLU A 236 14.88 -0.70 17.44
N LYS A 237 14.74 -1.98 17.10
CA LYS A 237 15.76 -2.72 16.35
C LYS A 237 15.61 -2.40 14.85
N ALA A 238 16.70 -2.10 14.16
CA ALA A 238 16.73 -2.15 12.69
C ALA A 238 16.87 -3.61 12.20
N LEU A 239 16.37 -3.92 11.01
CA LEU A 239 16.66 -5.18 10.32
C LEU A 239 17.95 -5.04 9.50
N ARG A 240 19.04 -5.72 9.89
CA ARG A 240 20.39 -5.45 9.33
C ARG A 240 20.49 -5.70 7.82
N ASN A 241 19.79 -6.72 7.32
CA ASN A 241 19.82 -7.09 5.91
C ASN A 241 18.63 -6.51 5.12
N ALA A 242 18.01 -5.44 5.63
CA ALA A 242 16.97 -4.70 4.93
C ALA A 242 17.55 -3.58 4.07
N MET A 243 17.19 -3.60 2.80
CA MET A 243 17.49 -2.55 1.85
C MET A 243 16.32 -1.58 1.79
N LEU A 244 16.44 -0.44 2.46
CA LEU A 244 15.48 0.66 2.34
C LEU A 244 15.97 1.67 1.30
N PRO A 245 15.09 2.21 0.45
CA PRO A 245 15.49 3.23 -0.50
C PRO A 245 15.89 4.51 0.23
N THR A 246 16.99 5.13 -0.20
CA THR A 246 17.34 6.49 0.25
C THR A 246 16.37 7.47 -0.39
N ARG A 247 15.75 8.34 0.41
CA ARG A 247 14.70 9.26 -0.04
C ARG A 247 15.15 10.71 0.04
N LYS A 248 15.18 11.40 -1.11
CA LYS A 248 15.30 12.87 -1.13
C LYS A 248 13.98 13.55 -0.78
N PHE A 249 12.90 13.06 -1.39
CA PHE A 249 11.53 13.53 -1.16
C PHE A 249 10.62 12.36 -0.78
N TYR A 250 9.53 12.69 -0.09
CA TYR A 250 8.42 11.78 0.14
C TYR A 250 7.90 11.23 -1.17
N LYS A 251 7.48 9.97 -1.14
CA LYS A 251 6.91 9.27 -2.28
C LYS A 251 5.75 8.42 -1.80
N PHE A 252 4.74 8.24 -2.66
CA PHE A 252 3.56 7.45 -2.31
C PHE A 252 3.76 5.95 -2.57
N SER A 253 4.67 5.58 -3.47
CA SER A 253 4.93 4.18 -3.82
C SER A 253 6.22 4.05 -4.63
N ASP A 254 6.79 2.85 -4.66
CA ASP A 254 7.77 2.44 -5.65
C ASP A 254 7.16 1.38 -6.57
N TYR A 255 6.93 1.81 -7.81
CA TYR A 255 6.39 0.98 -8.87
C TYR A 255 7.52 0.49 -9.77
N HIS A 256 7.67 -0.83 -9.89
CA HIS A 256 8.73 -1.45 -10.69
C HIS A 256 8.21 -2.48 -11.71
N LEU A 257 6.90 -2.51 -11.99
CA LEU A 257 6.39 -3.40 -13.03
C LEU A 257 6.87 -2.95 -14.41
N SER A 258 7.51 -3.87 -15.13
CA SER A 258 7.89 -3.68 -16.52
C SER A 258 6.77 -4.09 -17.47
N PRO A 259 6.76 -3.59 -18.74
CA PRO A 259 5.80 -4.04 -19.75
C PRO A 259 5.76 -5.57 -19.90
N ARG A 260 6.90 -6.25 -19.79
CA ARG A 260 6.97 -7.73 -19.89
C ARG A 260 6.25 -8.43 -18.73
N VAL A 261 6.37 -7.93 -17.51
CA VAL A 261 5.66 -8.49 -16.35
C VAL A 261 4.16 -8.25 -16.47
N ILE A 262 3.74 -7.06 -16.90
CA ILE A 262 2.33 -6.71 -17.12
C ILE A 262 1.71 -7.58 -18.22
N ALA A 263 2.37 -7.72 -19.37
CA ALA A 263 1.87 -8.54 -20.48
C ALA A 263 1.62 -9.98 -20.03
N ARG A 264 2.60 -10.58 -19.35
CA ARG A 264 2.47 -11.91 -18.78
C ARG A 264 1.34 -12.01 -17.76
N ALA A 265 1.20 -11.01 -16.90
CA ALA A 265 0.12 -10.98 -15.92
C ALA A 265 -1.27 -10.90 -16.54
N VAL A 266 -1.42 -10.17 -17.66
CA VAL A 266 -2.68 -10.11 -18.41
C VAL A 266 -2.99 -11.43 -19.08
N ASP A 267 -1.99 -12.07 -19.68
CA ASP A 267 -2.15 -13.35 -20.37
C ASP A 267 -2.46 -14.50 -19.40
N GLU A 268 -1.73 -14.59 -18.29
CA GLU A 268 -1.83 -15.73 -17.35
C GLU A 268 -2.98 -15.60 -16.34
N ASN A 269 -3.29 -14.39 -15.85
CA ASN A 269 -4.34 -14.21 -14.82
C ASN A 269 -5.73 -13.97 -15.40
N GLY A 270 -5.87 -13.78 -16.71
CA GLY A 270 -7.13 -13.41 -17.31
C GLY A 270 -7.70 -12.14 -16.66
N LEU A 271 -6.93 -11.04 -16.65
CA LEU A 271 -7.48 -9.70 -16.35
C LEU A 271 -8.58 -9.25 -17.35
N SER A 272 -9.04 -10.16 -18.20
CA SER A 272 -10.18 -10.09 -19.10
C SER A 272 -11.50 -9.81 -18.38
N SER A 273 -11.62 -10.13 -17.08
CA SER A 273 -12.82 -9.81 -16.29
C SER A 273 -12.91 -8.35 -15.81
N LEU A 274 -11.95 -7.49 -16.17
CA LEU A 274 -12.02 -6.07 -15.83
C LEU A 274 -13.21 -5.42 -16.56
N SER A 275 -14.06 -4.73 -15.80
CA SER A 275 -15.11 -3.88 -16.37
C SER A 275 -14.51 -2.72 -17.16
N GLU A 276 -15.26 -2.14 -18.10
CA GLU A 276 -14.82 -0.97 -18.86
C GLU A 276 -14.47 0.22 -17.96
N SER A 277 -15.18 0.39 -16.84
CA SER A 277 -14.87 1.40 -15.82
C SER A 277 -13.49 1.18 -15.19
N GLU A 278 -13.15 -0.06 -14.85
CA GLU A 278 -11.83 -0.39 -14.28
C GLU A 278 -10.71 -0.25 -15.30
N LYS A 279 -10.94 -0.69 -16.54
CA LYS A 279 -10.01 -0.48 -17.66
C LYS A 279 -9.71 1.00 -17.84
N MET A 280 -10.72 1.86 -17.80
CA MET A 280 -10.56 3.32 -17.90
C MET A 280 -9.79 3.91 -16.72
N LYS A 281 -10.05 3.45 -15.49
CA LYS A 281 -9.29 3.86 -14.29
C LYS A 281 -7.83 3.43 -14.36
N ILE A 282 -7.55 2.19 -14.73
CA ILE A 282 -6.18 1.67 -14.91
C ILE A 282 -5.49 2.44 -16.03
N LYS A 283 -6.16 2.67 -17.16
CA LYS A 283 -5.62 3.45 -18.29
C LYS A 283 -5.32 4.90 -17.95
N SER A 284 -6.10 5.48 -17.04
CA SER A 284 -5.87 6.83 -16.51
C SER A 284 -4.67 6.88 -15.58
N ALA A 285 -4.38 5.81 -14.84
CA ALA A 285 -3.23 5.72 -13.93
C ALA A 285 -1.93 5.28 -14.64
N LEU A 286 -2.04 4.40 -15.63
CA LEU A 286 -0.92 3.94 -16.47
C LEU A 286 -0.73 4.93 -17.61
N HIS A 287 0.16 5.90 -17.41
CA HIS A 287 0.39 6.96 -18.39
C HIS A 287 1.24 6.52 -19.60
N PHE A 288 1.94 5.38 -19.51
CA PHE A 288 2.90 4.93 -20.52
C PHE A 288 2.28 4.06 -21.61
N LYS A 289 2.54 4.41 -22.88
CA LYS A 289 2.08 3.65 -24.04
C LYS A 289 2.55 2.19 -24.01
N SER A 290 3.78 1.93 -23.58
CA SER A 290 4.35 0.58 -23.45
C SER A 290 3.59 -0.26 -22.41
N LEU A 291 3.36 0.28 -21.22
CA LEU A 291 2.59 -0.38 -20.16
C LEU A 291 1.13 -0.61 -20.58
N LEU A 292 0.50 0.34 -21.26
CA LEU A 292 -0.87 0.20 -21.76
C LEU A 292 -1.00 -0.83 -22.86
N LYS A 293 -0.02 -0.89 -23.78
CA LYS A 293 0.05 -1.91 -24.82
C LYS A 293 0.22 -3.29 -24.19
N ALA A 294 1.12 -3.42 -23.23
CA ALA A 294 1.29 -4.65 -22.45
C ALA A 294 0.01 -5.03 -21.70
N ALA A 295 -0.71 -4.06 -21.16
CA ALA A 295 -1.98 -4.27 -20.49
C ALA A 295 -3.15 -4.59 -21.45
N LYS A 296 -2.92 -4.56 -22.78
CA LYS A 296 -3.95 -4.66 -23.83
C LYS A 296 -5.08 -3.60 -23.70
N LEU A 297 -4.75 -2.40 -23.22
CA LEU A 297 -5.70 -1.29 -22.97
C LEU A 297 -5.64 -0.18 -24.05
N THR A 298 -5.21 -0.50 -25.27
CA THR A 298 -5.06 0.47 -26.36
C THR A 298 -6.27 0.45 -27.31
N ASN A 299 -7.06 1.53 -27.36
CA ASN A 299 -8.09 1.74 -28.40
C ASN A 299 -7.68 2.87 -29.36
N LYS A 300 -7.86 2.65 -30.68
CA LYS A 300 -7.47 3.56 -31.79
C LYS A 300 -8.10 4.96 -31.71
N SER A 301 -9.31 5.10 -31.15
CA SER A 301 -10.10 6.36 -31.15
C SER A 301 -9.90 7.27 -29.93
N SER A 302 -9.06 6.89 -28.96
CA SER A 302 -9.10 7.49 -27.60
C SER A 302 -7.87 8.32 -27.21
N PHE A 303 -6.98 8.62 -28.17
CA PHE A 303 -5.73 9.35 -27.91
C PHE A 303 -5.83 10.86 -28.11
N GLN A 304 -6.89 11.37 -28.73
CA GLN A 304 -6.99 12.80 -29.11
C GLN A 304 -7.18 13.76 -27.92
N ASN A 305 -7.72 13.30 -26.78
CA ASN A 305 -7.98 14.14 -25.59
C ASN A 305 -7.22 13.67 -24.34
N ARG A 306 -5.98 13.18 -24.51
CA ARG A 306 -5.18 12.72 -23.36
C ARG A 306 -4.52 13.89 -22.63
N ARG A 307 -4.62 13.90 -21.30
CA ARG A 307 -3.74 14.75 -20.48
C ARG A 307 -2.28 14.41 -20.77
N GLU A 308 -1.49 15.45 -20.99
CA GLU A 308 -0.06 15.34 -21.32
C GLU A 308 0.81 14.82 -20.17
N SER A 309 0.36 14.97 -18.91
CA SER A 309 1.17 14.63 -17.72
C SER A 309 0.45 13.68 -16.76
N PRO A 310 1.18 12.79 -16.09
CA PRO A 310 0.61 11.87 -15.12
C PRO A 310 0.08 12.59 -13.88
N ARG A 311 -0.99 12.04 -13.28
CA ARG A 311 -1.42 12.43 -11.93
C ARG A 311 -0.92 11.40 -10.94
N LEU A 312 0.06 11.78 -10.14
CA LEU A 312 0.66 10.93 -9.15
C LEU A 312 0.00 11.18 -7.79
N PRO A 313 -0.57 10.15 -7.15
CA PRO A 313 -1.07 10.27 -5.79
C PRO A 313 0.02 10.74 -4.83
N PHE A 314 -0.33 11.62 -3.89
CA PHE A 314 0.65 12.18 -2.94
C PHE A 314 0.12 12.31 -1.51
N TYR A 315 -1.17 12.58 -1.34
CA TYR A 315 -1.88 12.58 -0.05
C TYR A 315 -1.08 13.19 1.11
N ILE A 316 -0.96 14.51 1.11
CA ILE A 316 -0.30 15.27 2.19
C ILE A 316 -1.16 16.45 2.62
N LYS A 317 -1.12 16.78 3.92
CA LYS A 317 -1.70 18.02 4.43
C LYS A 317 -0.98 19.23 3.83
N CYS A 318 -1.72 20.30 3.59
CA CYS A 318 -1.20 21.53 3.02
C CYS A 318 -1.97 22.75 3.51
N ASP A 319 -1.32 23.90 3.41
CA ASP A 319 -1.96 25.19 3.59
C ASP A 319 -2.46 25.68 2.22
N PHE A 320 -3.74 26.02 2.14
CA PHE A 320 -4.34 26.65 0.98
C PHE A 320 -4.63 28.12 1.28
N LYS A 321 -4.06 29.03 0.48
CA LYS A 321 -4.28 30.47 0.62
C LYS A 321 -4.95 31.04 -0.62
N ASN A 322 -6.10 31.68 -0.43
CA ASN A 322 -6.77 32.44 -1.50
C ASN A 322 -6.09 33.82 -1.63
N ALA A 323 -5.76 34.23 -2.86
CA ALA A 323 -5.06 35.50 -3.10
C ALA A 323 -5.96 36.73 -2.91
N SER A 324 -7.27 36.60 -3.07
CA SER A 324 -8.24 37.69 -2.93
C SER A 324 -8.65 37.92 -1.48
N SER A 325 -8.94 36.85 -0.74
CA SER A 325 -9.36 36.97 0.67
C SER A 325 -8.21 36.91 1.66
N PHE A 326 -7.00 36.52 1.21
CA PHE A 326 -5.82 36.23 2.04
C PHE A 326 -6.02 35.16 3.12
N GLN A 327 -7.20 34.54 3.18
CA GLN A 327 -7.53 33.49 4.13
C GLN A 327 -6.69 32.24 3.86
N VAL A 328 -6.16 31.65 4.94
CA VAL A 328 -5.48 30.36 4.91
C VAL A 328 -6.42 29.31 5.46
N VAL A 329 -6.54 28.20 4.75
CA VAL A 329 -7.43 27.08 5.04
C VAL A 329 -6.62 25.80 5.02
N ASP A 330 -6.88 24.92 5.98
CA ASP A 330 -6.35 23.57 5.99
C ASP A 330 -6.87 22.78 4.79
N ALA A 331 -5.96 22.12 4.09
CA ALA A 331 -6.29 21.34 2.92
C ALA A 331 -5.42 20.08 2.85
N LYS A 332 -5.72 19.24 1.86
CA LYS A 332 -4.99 18.01 1.56
C LYS A 332 -4.71 17.94 0.06
N VAL A 333 -3.44 17.86 -0.33
CA VAL A 333 -3.05 17.53 -1.71
C VAL A 333 -3.40 16.07 -1.95
N LEU A 334 -4.22 15.78 -2.96
CA LEU A 334 -4.61 14.43 -3.34
C LEU A 334 -3.62 13.83 -4.35
N ASN A 335 -3.30 14.62 -5.38
CA ASN A 335 -2.38 14.24 -6.43
C ASN A 335 -1.65 15.45 -6.99
N ILE A 336 -0.51 15.18 -7.61
CA ILE A 336 0.36 16.17 -8.25
C ILE A 336 0.65 15.77 -9.69
N SER A 337 1.04 16.74 -10.51
CA SER A 337 1.43 16.56 -11.90
C SER A 337 2.36 17.69 -12.34
N ARG A 338 3.00 17.57 -13.50
CA ARG A 338 3.86 18.65 -14.03
C ARG A 338 3.14 20.00 -14.16
N SER A 339 1.83 20.01 -14.46
CA SER A 339 1.06 21.24 -14.75
C SER A 339 0.20 21.74 -13.60
N GLY A 340 0.05 20.97 -12.52
CA GLY A 340 -0.98 21.23 -11.52
C GLY A 340 -1.03 20.20 -10.41
N LEU A 341 -2.00 20.40 -9.52
CA LEU A 341 -2.30 19.50 -8.41
C LEU A 341 -3.80 19.52 -8.11
N ALA A 342 -4.30 18.48 -7.46
CA ALA A 342 -5.65 18.47 -6.91
C ALA A 342 -5.60 18.55 -5.39
N ILE A 343 -6.50 19.34 -4.82
CA ILE A 343 -6.65 19.47 -3.37
C ILE A 343 -8.07 19.16 -2.92
N GLU A 344 -8.20 18.79 -1.66
CA GLU A 344 -9.44 18.72 -0.89
C GLU A 344 -9.35 19.77 0.22
N LEU A 345 -10.29 20.72 0.26
CA LEU A 345 -10.34 21.71 1.34
C LEU A 345 -11.06 21.11 2.55
N ALA A 346 -10.51 21.32 3.75
CA ALA A 346 -11.15 20.86 4.98
C ALA A 346 -12.45 21.62 5.26
N ASN A 347 -12.49 22.92 4.91
CA ASN A 347 -13.65 23.78 5.02
C ASN A 347 -13.64 24.87 3.93
N GLY A 348 -14.74 25.62 3.81
CA GLY A 348 -14.88 26.67 2.80
C GLY A 348 -15.06 26.15 1.38
N LYS A 349 -15.07 27.08 0.41
CA LYS A 349 -15.19 26.80 -1.02
C LYS A 349 -14.21 27.67 -1.79
N ALA A 350 -13.71 27.16 -2.91
CA ALA A 350 -12.95 27.92 -3.88
C ALA A 350 -13.78 28.11 -5.16
N LYS A 351 -13.61 29.25 -5.83
CA LYS A 351 -14.28 29.53 -7.10
C LYS A 351 -13.33 29.29 -8.27
N ILE A 352 -13.87 28.75 -9.36
CA ILE A 352 -13.13 28.67 -10.63
C ILE A 352 -12.69 30.07 -11.03
N GLY A 353 -11.43 30.21 -11.40
CA GLY A 353 -10.84 31.51 -11.73
C GLY A 353 -9.93 32.09 -10.65
N GLU A 354 -10.12 31.68 -9.38
CA GLU A 354 -9.37 32.25 -8.26
C GLU A 354 -7.88 31.91 -8.32
N LYS A 355 -7.05 32.92 -8.02
CA LYS A 355 -5.61 32.72 -7.80
C LYS A 355 -5.37 32.26 -6.37
N VAL A 356 -4.53 31.26 -6.23
CA VAL A 356 -4.31 30.57 -4.95
C VAL A 356 -2.82 30.27 -4.76
N GLN A 357 -2.42 30.09 -3.51
CA GLN A 357 -1.13 29.52 -3.15
C GLN A 357 -1.34 28.25 -2.34
N VAL A 358 -0.54 27.22 -2.62
CA VAL A 358 -0.56 25.96 -1.89
C VAL A 358 0.84 25.70 -1.35
N LYS A 359 0.93 25.46 -0.05
CA LYS A 359 2.20 25.19 0.65
C LYS A 359 2.15 23.83 1.33
N PHE A 360 3.16 23.00 1.11
CA PHE A 360 3.24 21.67 1.74
C PHE A 360 4.68 21.16 1.84
N SER A 361 4.92 20.25 2.78
CA SER A 361 6.22 19.61 2.97
C SER A 361 6.46 18.52 1.93
N ILE A 362 7.68 18.43 1.41
CA ILE A 362 8.11 17.36 0.48
C ILE A 362 9.13 16.42 1.11
N ASN A 363 9.68 16.76 2.27
CA ASN A 363 10.36 15.86 3.20
C ASN A 363 10.29 16.46 4.63
N ASP A 364 11.08 15.95 5.58
CA ASP A 364 11.07 16.43 6.97
C ASP A 364 11.66 17.86 7.14
N SER A 365 12.36 18.41 6.15
CA SER A 365 13.06 19.71 6.22
C SER A 365 12.70 20.74 5.13
N LEU A 366 12.06 20.30 4.04
CA LEU A 366 11.78 21.11 2.86
C LEU A 366 10.28 21.26 2.63
N THR A 367 9.90 22.50 2.30
CA THR A 367 8.53 22.85 1.89
C THR A 367 8.53 23.44 0.50
N ILE A 368 7.49 23.13 -0.26
CA ILE A 368 7.19 23.77 -1.54
C ILE A 368 6.03 24.73 -1.34
N GLN A 369 6.15 25.92 -1.93
CA GLN A 369 5.05 26.86 -2.11
C GLN A 369 4.89 27.17 -3.60
N VAL A 370 3.74 26.79 -4.15
CA VAL A 370 3.35 27.02 -5.54
C VAL A 370 2.17 27.97 -5.63
N SER A 371 2.14 28.76 -6.69
CA SER A 371 0.99 29.60 -7.05
C SER A 371 0.24 28.97 -8.21
N GLY A 372 -1.08 29.06 -8.18
CA GLY A 372 -1.94 28.47 -9.20
C GLY A 372 -3.25 29.21 -9.38
N LYS A 373 -4.05 28.72 -10.31
CA LYS A 373 -5.43 29.14 -10.57
C LYS A 373 -6.35 27.93 -10.42
N VAL A 374 -7.49 28.12 -9.77
CA VAL A 374 -8.54 27.09 -9.70
C VAL A 374 -9.18 26.96 -11.09
N VAL A 375 -9.13 25.76 -11.66
CA VAL A 375 -9.60 25.50 -13.05
C VAL A 375 -10.75 24.51 -13.12
N SER A 376 -11.03 23.78 -12.03
CA SER A 376 -12.12 22.81 -12.01
C SER A 376 -12.56 22.52 -10.58
N GLU A 377 -13.86 22.41 -10.37
CA GLU A 377 -14.44 21.75 -9.21
C GLU A 377 -14.64 20.27 -9.57
N ILE A 378 -13.86 19.38 -8.96
CA ILE A 378 -13.82 17.95 -9.30
C ILE A 378 -14.95 17.21 -8.56
N ASN A 379 -15.21 17.59 -7.32
CA ASN A 379 -16.31 17.04 -6.52
C ASN A 379 -16.74 18.06 -5.45
N SER A 380 -17.94 18.61 -5.61
CA SER A 380 -18.52 19.62 -4.71
C SER A 380 -18.93 19.06 -3.35
N ASN A 381 -19.28 17.77 -3.26
CA ASN A 381 -19.71 17.15 -1.99
C ASN A 381 -18.55 17.01 -0.98
N VAL A 382 -17.31 17.05 -1.47
CA VAL A 382 -16.10 16.92 -0.65
C VAL A 382 -15.10 18.04 -0.92
N ASN A 383 -15.52 19.17 -1.50
CA ASN A 383 -14.69 20.36 -1.75
C ASN A 383 -13.36 20.05 -2.45
N VAL A 384 -13.39 19.23 -3.51
CA VAL A 384 -12.19 18.86 -4.27
C VAL A 384 -12.03 19.74 -5.50
N TYR A 385 -10.86 20.37 -5.62
CA TYR A 385 -10.55 21.33 -6.66
C TYR A 385 -9.27 20.96 -7.42
N GLY A 386 -9.26 21.26 -8.72
CA GLY A 386 -8.09 21.19 -9.57
C GLY A 386 -7.42 22.56 -9.68
N ILE A 387 -6.11 22.60 -9.43
CA ILE A 387 -5.29 23.80 -9.49
C ILE A 387 -4.27 23.65 -10.61
N GLN A 388 -4.31 24.57 -11.57
CA GLN A 388 -3.28 24.71 -12.60
C GLN A 388 -2.21 25.67 -12.09
N LEU A 389 -0.94 25.29 -12.18
CA LEU A 389 0.15 26.16 -11.75
C LEU A 389 0.32 27.35 -12.69
N ILE A 390 0.61 28.52 -12.13
CA ILE A 390 0.86 29.76 -12.88
C ILE A 390 2.26 30.30 -12.55
N GLY A 391 2.87 31.01 -13.52
CA GLY A 391 4.22 31.55 -13.41
C GLY A 391 5.33 30.57 -13.79
N LYS A 392 6.59 31.03 -13.76
CA LYS A 392 7.75 30.16 -14.01
C LYS A 392 7.81 29.08 -12.93
N LYS A 393 7.73 27.81 -13.34
CA LYS A 393 7.85 26.67 -12.41
C LYS A 393 9.19 26.77 -11.69
N LYS A 394 9.16 26.85 -10.36
CA LYS A 394 10.38 26.91 -9.54
C LYS A 394 11.21 25.65 -9.78
N LYS A 395 12.54 25.80 -9.82
CA LYS A 395 13.51 24.69 -9.99
C LYS A 395 13.16 23.48 -9.10
N LEU A 396 12.83 23.76 -7.83
CA LEU A 396 12.45 22.75 -6.84
C LEU A 396 11.17 21.96 -7.20
N TRP A 397 10.17 22.59 -7.81
CA TRP A 397 8.96 21.87 -8.26
C TRP A 397 9.27 20.86 -9.35
N ASN A 398 10.04 21.29 -10.36
CA ASN A 398 10.41 20.42 -11.48
C ASN A 398 11.28 19.26 -10.99
N GLU A 399 12.23 19.53 -10.10
CA GLU A 399 13.05 18.51 -9.47
C GLU A 399 12.21 17.51 -8.66
N PHE A 400 11.27 18.01 -7.85
CA PHE A 400 10.35 17.18 -7.08
C PHE A 400 9.47 16.29 -7.98
N ILE A 401 8.88 16.86 -9.04
CA ILE A 401 8.06 16.08 -9.99
C ILE A 401 8.91 15.06 -10.74
N ASN A 402 10.09 15.43 -11.23
CA ASN A 402 11.00 14.49 -11.89
C ASN A 402 11.35 13.32 -10.96
N TYR A 403 11.57 13.59 -9.67
CA TYR A 403 11.83 12.54 -8.68
C TYR A 403 10.63 11.60 -8.46
N GLN A 404 9.40 12.13 -8.42
CA GLN A 404 8.20 11.28 -8.32
C GLN A 404 8.04 10.38 -9.56
N GLU A 405 8.46 10.88 -10.71
CA GLU A 405 8.36 10.24 -12.01
C GLU A 405 9.47 9.20 -12.24
N HIS A 406 10.71 9.42 -11.82
CA HIS A 406 11.93 8.65 -12.15
C HIS A 406 11.74 7.11 -12.32
N ASN A 407 11.20 6.39 -11.32
CA ASN A 407 11.02 4.92 -11.41
C ASN A 407 9.89 4.47 -12.36
N ILE A 408 8.95 5.36 -12.65
CA ILE A 408 7.84 5.09 -13.57
C ILE A 408 8.32 5.25 -15.02
N TYR A 409 9.28 6.15 -15.28
CA TYR A 409 9.76 6.51 -16.62
C TYR A 409 10.95 5.67 -17.10
N GLU A 410 11.98 5.43 -16.28
CA GLU A 410 13.25 4.84 -16.75
C GLU A 410 13.17 3.35 -17.12
N LYS A 411 12.27 2.58 -16.49
CA LYS A 411 12.06 1.15 -16.81
C LYS A 411 10.92 0.90 -17.81
N SER A 412 10.25 1.97 -18.26
CA SER A 412 9.13 1.92 -19.21
C SER A 412 9.52 2.32 -20.65
N ALA A 413 10.65 3.00 -20.80
CA ALA A 413 11.40 3.14 -22.05
C ALA A 413 12.14 1.83 -22.35
#